data_AF-A0A8B6M471-F1
#
_entry.id   AF-A0A8B6M471-F1
#
_cell.length_a   1.000
_cell.length_b   1.000
_cell.length_c   1.000
_cell.angle_alpha   90.00
_cell.angle_beta   90.00
_cell.angle_gamma   90.00
#
_symmetry.space_group_name_H-M   'P 1'
#
loop_
_entity.id
_entity.type
_entity.pdbx_description
1 polymer ?
#
loop_
_entity_poly.entity_id
_entity_poly.type
_entity_poly.pdbx_seq_one_letter_code
_entity_poly.pdbx_strand_id
1 'polypeptide(L)'
;MTELNGSLPSWLPLSVLTFAVQMVVYHGVGLWFEWCDRTGRMRAFKMRAVERQSYFELLPRVLINQFFILLPSMMLVQFAGLAFVGAPHLGVLHFLAAMILMGVGHDIVQYAAHRFLLHRPGMIRKLGHSVHHSTGASRAISACYMGYADFFLEIVLPYLLPLIVVAAGADVSFHLLVASLGAIGGLYEHSGYDFSARLPRGVSGLKGRLIDALAAAITSKAHAEHHRRSNVSFSDGFGSPGICDTFFATRWDLVGDRGQPKQNSGQAQNEAAH
;
A
#
# COMPACT_ATOMS: atom_id res chain seq x y z
N MET A 1 -3.42 42.29 0.74
CA MET A 1 -3.77 40.96 0.21
C MET A 1 -2.47 40.21 0.05
N THR A 2 -2.25 39.22 0.92
CA THR A 2 -1.03 38.44 1.04
C THR A 2 -0.77 37.64 -0.22
N GLU A 3 0.36 37.89 -0.87
CA GLU A 3 0.91 36.96 -1.84
C GLU A 3 1.21 35.64 -1.14
N LEU A 4 0.32 34.67 -1.29
CA LEU A 4 0.59 33.25 -1.09
C LEU A 4 1.50 32.77 -2.23
N ASN A 5 2.68 33.36 -2.35
CA ASN A 5 3.70 32.91 -3.28
C ASN A 5 4.30 31.64 -2.70
N GLY A 6 3.88 30.50 -3.27
CA GLY A 6 4.13 29.12 -2.85
C GLY A 6 5.59 28.71 -2.84
N SER A 7 6.37 29.36 -1.99
CA SER A 7 7.76 29.03 -1.69
C SER A 7 7.87 28.75 -0.20
N LEU A 8 8.31 27.53 0.14
CA LEU A 8 8.61 27.18 1.53
C LEU A 8 9.77 28.04 2.04
N PRO A 9 9.87 28.25 3.37
CA PRO A 9 11.07 28.85 3.94
C PRO A 9 12.31 28.08 3.47
N SER A 10 13.38 28.78 3.09
CA SER A 10 14.59 28.18 2.50
C SER A 10 15.28 27.13 3.37
N TRP A 11 15.01 27.14 4.68
CA TRP A 11 15.53 26.18 5.66
C TRP A 11 14.70 24.89 5.76
N LEU A 12 13.52 24.82 5.13
CA LEU A 12 12.63 23.66 5.17
C LEU A 12 12.60 22.96 3.79
N PRO A 13 13.37 21.87 3.60
CA PRO A 13 13.27 21.09 2.38
C PRO A 13 11.86 20.53 2.19
N LEU A 14 11.32 20.65 0.98
CA LEU A 14 10.00 20.11 0.66
C LEU A 14 9.90 18.60 0.96
N SER A 15 10.95 17.80 0.74
CA SER A 15 10.98 16.40 1.15
C SER A 15 10.72 16.19 2.64
N VAL A 16 11.28 17.05 3.52
CA VAL A 16 11.10 16.99 4.97
C VAL A 16 9.65 17.37 5.35
N LEU A 17 9.08 18.40 4.71
CA LEU A 17 7.68 18.76 4.92
C LEU A 17 6.74 17.63 4.47
N THR A 18 6.95 17.09 3.27
CA THR A 18 6.17 15.97 2.73
C THR A 18 6.27 14.75 3.63
N PHE A 19 7.46 14.43 4.12
CA PHE A 19 7.66 13.36 5.10
C PHE A 19 6.89 13.63 6.40
N ALA A 20 6.99 14.83 6.97
CA ALA A 20 6.29 15.16 8.21
C ALA A 20 4.77 15.02 8.08
N VAL A 21 4.20 15.49 6.97
CA VAL A 21 2.77 15.31 6.67
C VAL A 21 2.42 13.83 6.48
N GLN A 22 3.24 13.08 5.73
CA GLN A 22 3.08 11.64 5.55
C GLN A 22 3.07 10.90 6.89
N MET A 23 3.96 11.25 7.82
CA MET A 23 4.02 10.68 9.16
C MET A 23 2.74 10.96 9.96
N VAL A 24 2.26 12.21 9.94
CA VAL A 24 1.02 12.61 10.61
C VAL A 24 -0.17 11.83 10.05
N VAL A 25 -0.30 11.75 8.72
CA VAL A 25 -1.38 10.99 8.07
C VAL A 25 -1.27 9.51 8.39
N TYR A 26 -0.07 8.94 8.25
CA TYR A 26 0.14 7.51 8.44
C TYR A 26 -0.19 7.08 9.88
N HIS A 27 0.36 7.76 10.87
CA HIS A 27 0.09 7.42 12.26
C HIS A 27 -1.31 7.82 12.70
N GLY A 28 -1.85 8.93 12.22
CA GLY A 28 -3.23 9.34 12.52
C GLY A 28 -4.26 8.32 12.02
N VAL A 29 -4.17 7.91 10.76
CA VAL A 29 -5.06 6.91 10.15
C VAL A 29 -4.80 5.52 10.75
N GLY A 30 -3.54 5.16 10.98
CA GLY A 30 -3.17 3.90 11.62
C GLY A 30 -3.73 3.77 13.04
N LEU A 31 -3.67 4.84 13.84
CA LEU A 31 -4.26 4.89 15.17
C LEU A 31 -5.79 4.88 15.13
N TRP A 32 -6.40 5.49 14.12
CA TRP A 32 -7.84 5.39 13.92
C TRP A 32 -8.29 3.95 13.66
N PHE A 33 -7.57 3.20 12.82
CA PHE A 33 -7.84 1.77 12.63
C PHE A 33 -7.59 0.96 13.91
N GLU A 34 -6.49 1.22 14.63
CA GLU A 34 -6.22 0.56 15.92
C GLU A 34 -7.33 0.83 16.95
N TRP A 35 -7.86 2.06 16.98
CA TRP A 35 -9.00 2.39 17.84
C TRP A 35 -10.28 1.66 17.41
N CYS A 36 -10.52 1.50 16.10
CA CYS A 36 -11.64 0.71 15.59
C CYS A 36 -11.49 -0.77 15.97
N ASP A 37 -10.28 -1.32 15.89
CA ASP A 37 -9.95 -2.69 16.30
C ASP A 37 -10.23 -2.91 17.79
N ARG A 38 -9.83 -1.97 18.65
CA ARG A 38 -10.04 -2.07 20.12
C ARG A 38 -11.48 -1.89 20.55
N THR A 39 -12.22 -1.01 19.88
CA THR A 39 -13.59 -0.66 20.27
C THR A 39 -14.65 -1.50 19.56
N GLY A 40 -14.26 -2.27 18.54
CA GLY A 40 -15.19 -2.97 17.64
C GLY A 40 -16.01 -2.03 16.76
N ARG A 41 -15.69 -0.72 16.74
CA ARG A 41 -16.31 0.22 15.81
C ARG A 41 -15.93 -0.21 14.39
N MET A 42 -16.91 -0.24 13.49
CA MET A 42 -16.78 -0.79 12.13
C MET A 42 -16.52 -2.31 12.04
N ARG A 43 -16.75 -3.12 13.08
CA ARG A 43 -16.61 -4.60 13.02
C ARG A 43 -17.36 -5.23 11.83
N ALA A 44 -18.45 -4.61 11.39
CA ALA A 44 -19.21 -4.96 10.21
C ALA A 44 -18.40 -5.06 8.90
N PHE A 45 -17.25 -4.37 8.83
CA PHE A 45 -16.34 -4.30 7.70
C PHE A 45 -15.00 -5.01 7.96
N LYS A 46 -14.78 -5.51 9.18
CA LYS A 46 -13.55 -6.22 9.53
C LYS A 46 -13.62 -7.63 8.96
N MET A 47 -12.77 -7.93 7.97
CA MET A 47 -12.76 -9.21 7.26
C MET A 47 -11.69 -10.17 7.78
N ARG A 48 -10.69 -9.66 8.49
CA ARG A 48 -9.57 -10.44 9.04
C ARG A 48 -9.48 -10.26 10.54
N ALA A 49 -9.29 -11.37 11.27
CA ALA A 49 -9.09 -11.31 12.71
C ALA A 49 -7.77 -10.61 13.02
N VAL A 50 -7.79 -9.74 14.02
CA VAL A 50 -6.61 -9.00 14.48
C VAL A 50 -5.60 -9.99 15.08
N GLU A 51 -4.36 -9.93 14.62
CA GLU A 51 -3.30 -10.82 15.12
C GLU A 51 -2.78 -10.44 16.51
N ARG A 52 -1.98 -11.37 17.08
CA ARG A 52 -1.42 -11.29 18.43
C ARG A 52 -0.51 -10.07 18.64
N GLN A 53 0.28 -9.71 17.64
CA GLN A 53 1.19 -8.57 17.75
C GLN A 53 0.38 -7.27 17.84
N SER A 54 0.67 -6.46 18.84
CA SER A 54 0.06 -5.16 19.09
C SER A 54 0.68 -4.06 18.23
N TYR A 55 -0.05 -2.95 18.07
CA TYR A 55 0.43 -1.76 17.36
C TYR A 55 1.83 -1.32 17.82
N PHE A 56 2.04 -1.29 19.14
CA PHE A 56 3.29 -0.81 19.73
C PHE A 56 4.46 -1.79 19.59
N GLU A 57 4.20 -3.08 19.36
CA GLU A 57 5.25 -4.05 19.03
C GLU A 57 5.74 -3.89 17.58
N LEU A 58 4.86 -3.46 16.66
CA LEU A 58 5.22 -3.21 15.26
C LEU A 58 5.89 -1.85 15.05
N LEU A 59 5.51 -0.86 15.87
CA LEU A 59 5.88 0.54 15.73
C LEU A 59 7.40 0.80 15.62
N PRO A 60 8.30 0.18 16.41
CA PRO A 60 9.73 0.49 16.33
C PRO A 60 10.33 0.22 14.94
N ARG A 61 9.98 -0.90 14.32
CA ARG A 61 10.45 -1.23 12.97
C ARG A 61 9.85 -0.30 11.91
N VAL A 62 8.57 0.04 12.05
CA VAL A 62 7.88 1.00 11.17
C VAL A 62 8.57 2.36 11.22
N LEU A 63 8.86 2.87 12.42
CA LEU A 63 9.58 4.14 12.59
C LEU A 63 11.00 4.06 12.03
N ILE A 64 11.72 2.94 12.20
CA ILE A 64 13.04 2.78 11.60
C ILE A 64 12.97 2.89 10.07
N ASN A 65 12.04 2.17 9.45
CA ASN A 65 11.82 2.22 8.01
C ASN A 65 11.52 3.65 7.52
N GLN A 66 10.62 4.36 8.22
CA GLN A 66 10.23 5.71 7.85
C GLN A 66 11.40 6.73 8.03
N PHE A 67 12.04 6.75 9.19
CA PHE A 67 13.05 7.77 9.51
C PHE A 67 14.43 7.49 8.89
N PHE A 68 14.81 6.22 8.74
CA PHE A 68 16.17 5.85 8.31
C PHE A 68 16.22 5.31 6.88
N ILE A 69 15.09 5.13 6.21
CA ILE A 69 15.05 4.70 4.81
C ILE A 69 14.24 5.68 3.96
N LEU A 70 12.97 5.94 4.30
CA LEU A 70 12.11 6.82 3.50
C LEU A 70 12.62 8.27 3.49
N LEU A 71 12.78 8.89 4.67
CA LEU A 71 13.22 10.28 4.76
C LEU A 71 14.58 10.52 4.08
N PRO A 72 15.65 9.74 4.35
CA PRO A 72 16.93 9.91 3.67
C PRO A 72 16.81 9.73 2.15
N SER A 73 15.97 8.81 1.67
CA SER A 73 15.75 8.62 0.23
C SER A 73 15.06 9.82 -0.41
N MET A 74 14.03 10.38 0.25
CA MET A 74 13.36 11.59 -0.21
C MET A 74 14.32 12.79 -0.26
N MET A 75 15.14 12.95 0.78
CA MET A 75 16.15 14.00 0.83
C MET A 75 17.23 13.80 -0.23
N LEU A 76 17.66 12.56 -0.49
CA LEU A 76 18.65 12.25 -1.51
C LEU A 76 18.17 12.62 -2.90
N VAL A 77 16.93 12.26 -3.27
CA VAL A 77 16.40 12.62 -4.60
C VAL A 77 16.16 14.13 -4.74
N GLN A 78 15.85 14.83 -3.64
CA GLN A 78 15.78 16.29 -3.65
C GLN A 78 17.17 16.91 -3.81
N PHE A 79 18.16 16.43 -3.05
CA PHE A 79 19.54 16.89 -3.12
C PHE A 79 20.14 16.66 -4.51
N ALA A 80 19.83 15.53 -5.14
CA ALA A 80 20.25 15.20 -6.50
C ALA A 80 19.50 16.00 -7.59
N GLY A 81 18.51 16.80 -7.21
CA GLY A 81 17.70 17.59 -8.14
C GLY A 81 16.73 16.76 -8.99
N LEU A 82 16.34 15.57 -8.53
CA LEU A 82 15.49 14.64 -9.28
C LEU A 82 14.00 14.77 -8.94
N ALA A 83 13.66 15.13 -7.70
CA ALA A 83 12.29 15.34 -7.24
C ALA A 83 12.22 16.46 -6.18
N PHE A 84 11.03 16.99 -5.90
CA PHE A 84 10.81 18.09 -4.93
C PHE A 84 11.54 19.40 -5.29
N VAL A 85 11.97 19.56 -6.54
CA VAL A 85 12.69 20.72 -7.06
C VAL A 85 12.05 21.18 -8.37
N GLY A 86 12.31 22.44 -8.77
CA GLY A 86 11.82 23.00 -10.03
C GLY A 86 10.62 23.92 -9.83
N ALA A 87 9.66 23.87 -10.76
CA ALA A 87 8.53 24.80 -10.77
C ALA A 87 7.68 24.70 -9.47
N PRO A 88 7.30 25.82 -8.84
CA PRO A 88 6.57 25.81 -7.58
C PRO A 88 5.10 25.39 -7.74
N HIS A 89 4.58 25.40 -8.97
CA HIS A 89 3.21 25.01 -9.30
C HIS A 89 3.18 24.23 -10.60
N LEU A 90 2.40 23.15 -10.61
CA LEU A 90 2.07 22.41 -11.82
C LEU A 90 0.88 23.07 -12.53
N GLY A 91 0.94 23.12 -13.87
CA GLY A 91 -0.27 23.42 -14.65
C GLY A 91 -1.32 22.34 -14.39
N VAL A 92 -2.61 22.71 -14.39
CA VAL A 92 -3.72 21.80 -14.02
C VAL A 92 -3.68 20.47 -14.78
N LEU A 93 -3.41 20.51 -16.10
CA LEU A 93 -3.34 19.30 -16.91
C LEU A 93 -2.16 18.40 -16.50
N HIS A 94 -0.99 19.00 -16.22
CA HIS A 94 0.17 18.27 -15.72
C HIS A 94 -0.10 17.70 -14.33
N PHE A 95 -0.72 18.47 -13.43
CA PHE A 95 -1.12 17.98 -12.10
C PHE A 95 -2.00 16.72 -12.21
N LEU A 96 -3.06 16.76 -13.03
CA LEU A 96 -3.97 15.63 -13.22
C LEU A 96 -3.27 14.43 -13.89
N ALA A 97 -2.48 14.68 -14.94
CA ALA A 97 -1.72 13.63 -15.61
C ALA A 97 -0.70 12.98 -14.66
N ALA A 98 0.01 13.78 -13.87
CA ALA A 98 0.97 13.31 -12.87
C ALA A 98 0.28 12.46 -11.79
N MET A 99 -0.91 12.83 -11.31
CA MET A 99 -1.68 12.00 -10.37
C MET A 99 -1.98 10.61 -10.93
N ILE A 100 -2.41 10.52 -12.19
CA ILE A 100 -2.70 9.24 -12.86
C ILE A 100 -1.40 8.44 -13.06
N LEU A 101 -0.35 9.09 -13.56
CA LEU A 101 0.94 8.47 -13.83
C LEU A 101 1.66 8.03 -12.56
N MET A 102 1.44 8.69 -11.42
CA MET A 102 1.92 8.22 -10.11
C MET A 102 1.33 6.86 -9.79
N GLY A 103 0.01 6.67 -9.96
CA GLY A 103 -0.66 5.39 -9.71
C GLY A 103 -0.20 4.28 -10.66
N VAL A 104 -0.07 4.58 -11.95
CA VAL A 104 0.42 3.61 -12.96
C VAL A 104 1.90 3.26 -12.72
N GLY A 105 2.75 4.26 -12.47
CA GLY A 105 4.17 4.05 -12.21
C GLY A 105 4.38 3.27 -10.91
N HIS A 106 3.59 3.55 -9.88
CA HIS A 106 3.63 2.79 -8.62
C HIS A 106 3.30 1.32 -8.88
N ASP A 107 2.20 1.02 -9.57
CA ASP A 107 1.80 -0.36 -9.92
C ASP A 107 2.94 -1.08 -10.65
N ILE A 108 3.54 -0.47 -11.67
CA ILE A 108 4.61 -1.10 -12.46
C ILE A 108 5.85 -1.39 -11.61
N VAL A 109 6.35 -0.38 -10.88
CA VAL A 109 7.58 -0.52 -10.09
C VAL A 109 7.39 -1.49 -8.94
N GLN A 110 6.27 -1.36 -8.22
CA GLN A 110 5.93 -2.26 -7.13
C GLN A 110 5.75 -3.68 -7.65
N TYR A 111 4.96 -3.90 -8.70
CA TYR A 111 4.74 -5.23 -9.25
C TYR A 111 6.05 -5.91 -9.65
N ALA A 112 6.95 -5.17 -10.30
CA ALA A 112 8.25 -5.70 -10.70
C ALA A 112 9.10 -6.12 -9.49
N ALA A 113 9.21 -5.25 -8.49
CA ALA A 113 9.95 -5.54 -7.26
C ALA A 113 9.29 -6.69 -6.47
N HIS A 114 7.99 -6.61 -6.26
CA HIS A 114 7.20 -7.51 -5.44
C HIS A 114 7.18 -8.92 -6.04
N ARG A 115 6.82 -9.06 -7.32
CA ARG A 115 6.74 -10.37 -7.98
C ARG A 115 8.11 -10.97 -8.28
N PHE A 116 9.00 -10.22 -8.93
CA PHE A 116 10.22 -10.79 -9.51
C PHE A 116 11.42 -10.77 -8.56
N LEU A 117 11.41 -9.95 -7.52
CA LEU A 117 12.48 -9.92 -6.51
C LEU A 117 12.01 -10.47 -5.17
N LEU A 118 10.96 -9.91 -4.59
CA LEU A 118 10.54 -10.21 -3.22
C LEU A 118 9.90 -11.60 -3.09
N HIS A 119 9.09 -12.03 -4.06
CA HIS A 119 8.54 -13.40 -4.11
C HIS A 119 9.42 -14.41 -4.85
N ARG A 120 10.64 -14.03 -5.27
CA ARG A 120 11.57 -15.00 -5.85
C ARG A 120 11.99 -16.04 -4.79
N PRO A 121 11.96 -17.35 -5.11
CA PRO A 121 12.40 -18.39 -4.18
C PRO A 121 13.80 -18.11 -3.61
N GLY A 122 13.91 -18.13 -2.29
CA GLY A 122 15.15 -17.83 -1.56
C GLY A 122 15.45 -16.35 -1.33
N MET A 123 14.78 -15.42 -2.03
CA MET A 123 14.94 -13.98 -1.82
C MET A 123 13.94 -13.43 -0.79
N ILE A 124 12.73 -13.98 -0.71
CA ILE A 124 11.68 -13.54 0.23
C ILE A 124 12.17 -13.40 1.68
N ARG A 125 12.99 -14.33 2.16
CA ARG A 125 13.57 -14.25 3.51
C ARG A 125 14.77 -13.31 3.57
N LYS A 126 15.61 -13.28 2.53
CA LYS A 126 16.84 -12.48 2.48
C LYS A 126 16.55 -10.99 2.40
N LEU A 127 15.53 -10.60 1.63
CA LEU A 127 15.09 -9.22 1.49
C LEU A 127 14.14 -8.80 2.64
N GLY A 128 13.69 -9.78 3.43
CA GLY A 128 12.86 -9.56 4.62
C GLY A 128 11.36 -9.46 4.34
N HIS A 129 10.91 -9.84 3.14
CA HIS A 129 9.50 -9.86 2.76
C HIS A 129 8.68 -10.93 3.49
N SER A 130 9.33 -11.98 4.02
CA SER A 130 8.65 -12.92 4.93
C SER A 130 8.22 -12.26 6.26
N VAL A 131 8.85 -11.15 6.66
CA VAL A 131 8.42 -10.36 7.83
C VAL A 131 7.11 -9.65 7.51
N HIS A 132 7.00 -9.08 6.31
CA HIS A 132 5.80 -8.41 5.87
C HIS A 132 4.59 -9.36 5.82
N HIS A 133 4.80 -10.57 5.29
CA HIS A 133 3.79 -11.62 5.26
C HIS A 133 3.44 -12.19 6.64
N SER A 134 4.19 -11.86 7.71
CA SER A 134 3.92 -12.41 9.04
C SER A 134 2.75 -11.75 9.77
N THR A 135 2.16 -10.67 9.24
CA THR A 135 1.10 -9.89 9.90
C THR A 135 -0.31 -10.12 9.34
N GLY A 136 -0.42 -10.94 8.28
CA GLY A 136 -1.66 -11.28 7.60
C GLY A 136 -2.44 -10.09 7.01
N ALA A 137 -1.82 -8.90 6.97
CA ALA A 137 -2.48 -7.62 6.67
C ALA A 137 -3.78 -7.42 7.49
N SER A 138 -3.72 -7.74 8.78
CA SER A 138 -4.84 -7.64 9.72
C SER A 138 -4.85 -6.37 10.58
N ARG A 139 -3.76 -5.59 10.55
CA ARG A 139 -3.57 -4.34 11.30
C ARG A 139 -2.93 -3.27 10.42
N ALA A 140 -3.52 -2.08 10.38
CA ALA A 140 -3.14 -1.04 9.43
C ALA A 140 -1.65 -0.69 9.47
N ILE A 141 -1.08 -0.53 10.69
CA ILE A 141 0.35 -0.19 10.88
C ILE A 141 1.31 -1.22 10.28
N SER A 142 0.86 -2.45 9.98
CA SER A 142 1.74 -3.44 9.36
C SER A 142 2.12 -3.09 7.92
N ALA A 143 1.47 -2.09 7.30
CA ALA A 143 1.80 -1.61 5.96
C ALA A 143 3.27 -1.20 5.79
N CYS A 144 3.95 -0.83 6.88
CA CYS A 144 5.39 -0.54 6.85
C CYS A 144 6.19 -1.44 7.79
N TYR A 145 5.58 -2.52 8.29
CA TYR A 145 6.25 -3.53 9.10
C TYR A 145 6.83 -4.62 8.18
N MET A 146 8.09 -4.43 7.81
CA MET A 146 8.77 -5.25 6.81
C MET A 146 10.28 -5.12 6.95
N GLY A 147 11.05 -5.96 6.27
CA GLY A 147 12.50 -5.84 6.21
C GLY A 147 12.95 -4.50 5.61
N TYR A 148 14.20 -4.09 5.88
CA TYR A 148 14.73 -2.81 5.39
C TYR A 148 14.83 -2.77 3.85
N ALA A 149 15.32 -3.86 3.25
CA ALA A 149 15.42 -3.98 1.80
C ALA A 149 14.03 -4.09 1.16
N ASP A 150 13.13 -4.84 1.79
CA ASP A 150 11.71 -4.92 1.41
C ASP A 150 11.07 -3.53 1.38
N PHE A 151 11.17 -2.76 2.46
CA PHE A 151 10.65 -1.40 2.55
C PHE A 151 11.19 -0.47 1.45
N PHE A 152 12.48 -0.58 1.14
CA PHE A 152 13.05 0.20 0.06
C PHE A 152 12.44 -0.20 -1.30
N LEU A 153 12.32 -1.50 -1.57
CA LEU A 153 11.86 -2.03 -2.85
C LEU A 153 10.34 -1.92 -3.06
N GLU A 154 9.55 -2.09 -2.01
CA GLU A 154 8.08 -2.15 -2.03
C GLU A 154 7.44 -0.79 -1.75
N ILE A 155 8.08 0.09 -0.98
CA ILE A 155 7.50 1.40 -0.60
C ILE A 155 8.28 2.56 -1.22
N VAL A 156 9.61 2.61 -1.03
CA VAL A 156 10.40 3.78 -1.43
C VAL A 156 10.52 3.89 -2.94
N LEU A 157 10.90 2.83 -3.65
CA LEU A 157 11.05 2.87 -5.11
C LEU A 157 9.71 3.11 -5.83
N PRO A 158 8.59 2.44 -5.47
CA PRO A 158 7.30 2.68 -6.12
C PRO A 158 6.73 4.07 -5.86
N TYR A 159 7.20 4.77 -4.81
CA TYR A 159 6.89 6.18 -4.63
C TYR A 159 7.83 7.10 -5.42
N LEU A 160 9.15 6.97 -5.25
CA LEU A 160 10.10 7.96 -5.75
C LEU A 160 10.38 7.85 -7.24
N LEU A 161 10.43 6.65 -7.82
CA LEU A 161 10.71 6.50 -9.26
C LEU A 161 9.60 7.12 -10.13
N PRO A 162 8.30 6.85 -9.88
CA PRO A 162 7.24 7.53 -10.61
C PRO A 162 7.29 9.04 -10.39
N LEU A 163 7.59 9.50 -9.17
CA LEU A 163 7.67 10.93 -8.84
C LEU A 163 8.72 11.67 -9.67
N ILE A 164 9.89 11.05 -9.85
CA ILE A 164 10.96 11.56 -10.72
C ILE A 164 10.48 11.62 -12.17
N VAL A 165 9.84 10.56 -12.66
CA VAL A 165 9.39 10.45 -14.05
C VAL A 165 8.30 11.48 -14.39
N VAL A 166 7.36 11.73 -13.47
CA VAL A 166 6.30 12.71 -13.72
C VAL A 166 6.77 14.16 -13.63
N ALA A 167 8.00 14.40 -13.17
CA ALA A 167 8.60 15.72 -13.04
C ALA A 167 7.66 16.70 -12.30
N ALA A 168 7.19 16.31 -11.11
CA ALA A 168 6.17 17.04 -10.34
C ALA A 168 6.62 18.41 -9.79
N GLY A 169 7.83 18.88 -10.11
CA GLY A 169 8.34 20.15 -9.65
C GLY A 169 8.49 20.22 -8.13
N ALA A 170 8.36 21.43 -7.61
CA ALA A 170 8.29 21.75 -6.18
C ALA A 170 6.86 22.10 -5.74
N ASP A 171 5.83 21.56 -6.42
CA ASP A 171 4.42 21.83 -6.10
C ASP A 171 4.02 21.19 -4.77
N VAL A 172 3.96 22.03 -3.73
CA VAL A 172 3.69 21.59 -2.35
C VAL A 172 2.40 20.78 -2.28
N SER A 173 1.32 21.26 -2.89
CA SER A 173 0.00 20.62 -2.83
C SER A 173 0.04 19.22 -3.45
N PHE A 174 0.72 19.07 -4.58
CA PHE A 174 0.90 17.77 -5.23
C PHE A 174 1.63 16.78 -4.32
N HIS A 175 2.79 17.18 -3.79
CA HIS A 175 3.64 16.30 -2.97
C HIS A 175 2.93 15.87 -1.68
N LEU A 176 2.25 16.81 -1.01
CA LEU A 176 1.48 16.50 0.21
C LEU A 176 0.32 15.56 -0.09
N LEU A 177 -0.41 15.79 -1.18
CA LEU A 177 -1.56 14.98 -1.56
C LEU A 177 -1.15 13.55 -1.91
N VAL A 178 -0.16 13.38 -2.78
CA VAL A 178 0.33 12.06 -3.22
C VAL A 178 0.84 11.25 -2.03
N ALA A 179 1.67 11.84 -1.16
CA ALA A 179 2.20 11.14 0.00
C ALA A 179 1.09 10.74 0.99
N SER A 180 0.09 11.62 1.19
CA SER A 180 -1.05 11.34 2.06
C SER A 180 -1.94 10.22 1.52
N LEU A 181 -2.26 10.25 0.22
CA LEU A 181 -3.06 9.22 -0.43
C LEU A 181 -2.37 7.85 -0.39
N GLY A 182 -1.06 7.81 -0.65
CA GLY A 182 -0.28 6.58 -0.51
C GLY A 182 -0.29 6.02 0.92
N ALA A 183 -0.15 6.87 1.93
CA ALA A 183 -0.23 6.47 3.33
C ALA A 183 -1.61 5.91 3.71
N ILE A 184 -2.69 6.63 3.35
CA ILE A 184 -4.07 6.18 3.60
C ILE A 184 -4.31 4.83 2.91
N GLY A 185 -3.84 4.72 1.67
CA GLY A 185 -4.02 3.53 0.87
C GLY A 185 -3.39 2.29 1.46
N GLY A 186 -2.07 2.32 1.67
CA GLY A 186 -1.36 1.17 2.26
C GLY A 186 -1.91 0.79 3.64
N LEU A 187 -2.25 1.77 4.48
CA LEU A 187 -2.88 1.50 5.78
C LEU A 187 -4.24 0.80 5.63
N TYR A 188 -5.07 1.24 4.68
CA TYR A 188 -6.37 0.64 4.45
C TYR A 188 -6.23 -0.83 4.01
N GLU A 189 -5.33 -1.14 3.10
CA GLU A 189 -5.14 -2.51 2.61
C GLU A 189 -4.62 -3.47 3.68
N HIS A 190 -3.77 -2.97 4.56
CA HIS A 190 -3.27 -3.69 5.73
C HIS A 190 -4.21 -3.68 6.93
N SER A 191 -5.27 -2.87 6.90
CA SER A 191 -6.13 -2.68 8.07
C SER A 191 -6.95 -3.92 8.42
N GLY A 192 -7.07 -4.88 7.52
CA GLY A 192 -8.00 -6.00 7.68
C GLY A 192 -9.47 -5.63 7.45
N TYR A 193 -9.78 -4.37 7.14
CA TYR A 193 -11.11 -3.89 6.79
C TYR A 193 -11.34 -3.93 5.27
N ASP A 194 -12.57 -4.20 4.86
CA ASP A 194 -13.03 -4.07 3.49
C ASP A 194 -14.37 -3.33 3.46
N PHE A 195 -14.35 -2.07 3.02
CA PHE A 195 -15.52 -1.22 2.90
C PHE A 195 -16.44 -1.62 1.74
N SER A 196 -15.94 -2.38 0.77
CA SER A 196 -16.79 -2.96 -0.28
C SER A 196 -17.71 -4.07 0.25
N ALA A 197 -17.38 -4.67 1.40
CA ALA A 197 -18.08 -5.84 1.94
C ALA A 197 -19.58 -5.59 2.23
N ARG A 198 -19.98 -4.34 2.43
CA ARG A 198 -21.37 -3.94 2.70
C ARG A 198 -22.08 -3.30 1.51
N LEU A 199 -21.42 -3.17 0.36
CA LEU A 199 -22.08 -2.66 -0.83
C LEU A 199 -23.13 -3.66 -1.35
N PRO A 200 -24.30 -3.19 -1.82
CA PRO A 200 -25.33 -4.07 -2.38
C PRO A 200 -24.79 -4.89 -3.55
N ARG A 201 -25.05 -6.20 -3.56
CA ARG A 201 -24.70 -7.08 -4.69
C ARG A 201 -25.94 -7.43 -5.49
N GLY A 202 -25.75 -7.75 -6.78
CA GLY A 202 -26.85 -8.19 -7.65
C GLY A 202 -27.82 -7.09 -8.07
N VAL A 203 -27.43 -5.82 -7.92
CA VAL A 203 -28.19 -4.69 -8.47
C VAL A 203 -28.02 -4.70 -10.00
N SER A 204 -29.11 -4.59 -10.75
CA SER A 204 -29.08 -4.61 -12.20
C SER A 204 -28.97 -3.20 -12.81
N GLY A 205 -28.65 -3.15 -14.11
CA GLY A 205 -28.58 -1.91 -14.88
C GLY A 205 -27.38 -1.02 -14.55
N LEU A 206 -27.47 0.26 -14.92
CA LEU A 206 -26.39 1.24 -14.72
C LEU A 206 -26.00 1.39 -13.25
N LYS A 207 -26.99 1.39 -12.35
CA LYS A 207 -26.77 1.46 -10.90
C LYS A 207 -25.91 0.28 -10.40
N GLY A 208 -26.18 -0.92 -10.90
CA GLY A 208 -25.36 -2.10 -10.62
C GLY A 208 -23.91 -1.91 -11.03
N ARG A 209 -23.69 -1.51 -12.28
CA ARG A 209 -22.34 -1.26 -12.82
C ARG A 209 -21.56 -0.22 -12.00
N LEU A 210 -22.22 0.85 -11.55
CA LEU A 210 -21.60 1.88 -10.71
C LEU A 210 -21.24 1.35 -9.32
N ILE A 211 -22.11 0.52 -8.71
CA ILE A 211 -21.83 -0.12 -7.43
C ILE A 211 -20.67 -1.11 -7.56
N ASP A 212 -20.63 -1.90 -8.63
CA ASP A 212 -19.55 -2.86 -8.89
C ASP A 212 -18.22 -2.14 -9.13
N ALA A 213 -18.23 -1.04 -9.87
CA ALA A 213 -17.05 -0.20 -10.09
C ALA A 213 -16.55 0.41 -8.77
N LEU A 214 -17.46 0.91 -7.93
CA LEU A 214 -17.12 1.42 -6.60
C LEU A 214 -16.56 0.30 -5.71
N ALA A 215 -17.19 -0.87 -5.70
CA ALA A 215 -16.73 -2.03 -4.93
C ALA A 215 -15.33 -2.46 -5.34
N ALA A 216 -15.04 -2.51 -6.64
CA ALA A 216 -13.72 -2.78 -7.17
C ALA A 216 -12.70 -1.71 -6.78
N ALA A 217 -13.09 -0.44 -6.73
CA ALA A 217 -12.21 0.67 -6.38
C ALA A 217 -11.87 0.75 -4.87
N ILE A 218 -12.72 0.20 -4.00
CA ILE A 218 -12.55 0.30 -2.55
C ILE A 218 -12.31 -1.04 -1.86
N THR A 219 -12.24 -2.17 -2.58
CA THR A 219 -11.98 -3.47 -1.93
C THR A 219 -10.51 -3.64 -1.59
N SER A 220 -10.22 -4.22 -0.41
CA SER A 220 -8.87 -4.64 0.00
C SER A 220 -8.63 -6.15 -0.21
N LYS A 221 -9.57 -6.82 -0.90
CA LYS A 221 -9.58 -8.29 -1.01
C LYS A 221 -8.38 -8.84 -1.77
N ALA A 222 -7.92 -8.17 -2.83
CA ALA A 222 -6.80 -8.64 -3.62
C ALA A 222 -5.53 -8.77 -2.78
N HIS A 223 -5.21 -7.72 -2.01
CA HIS A 223 -4.09 -7.74 -1.08
C HIS A 223 -4.27 -8.78 0.05
N ALA A 224 -5.50 -8.95 0.53
CA ALA A 224 -5.78 -10.00 1.52
C ALA A 224 -5.47 -11.41 1.00
N GLU A 225 -5.86 -11.71 -0.24
CA GLU A 225 -5.53 -12.98 -0.87
C GLU A 225 -4.03 -13.11 -1.15
N HIS A 226 -3.34 -12.01 -1.46
CA HIS A 226 -1.89 -11.98 -1.58
C HIS A 226 -1.21 -12.41 -0.27
N HIS A 227 -1.54 -11.79 0.85
CA HIS A 227 -0.99 -12.16 2.16
C HIS A 227 -1.32 -13.60 2.57
N ARG A 228 -2.46 -14.14 2.12
CA ARG A 228 -2.87 -15.52 2.42
C ARG A 228 -2.10 -16.55 1.60
N ARG A 229 -1.88 -16.28 0.31
CA ARG A 229 -1.43 -17.28 -0.68
C ARG A 229 0.00 -17.06 -1.16
N SER A 230 0.52 -15.84 -1.04
CA SER A 230 1.85 -15.38 -1.47
C SER A 230 2.19 -15.59 -2.95
N ASN A 231 1.23 -16.04 -3.78
CA ASN A 231 1.47 -16.36 -5.19
C ASN A 231 0.46 -15.73 -6.16
N VAL A 232 -0.31 -14.74 -5.68
CA VAL A 232 -1.32 -14.00 -6.44
C VAL A 232 -1.31 -12.54 -6.05
N SER A 233 -1.86 -11.67 -6.90
CA SER A 233 -2.12 -10.26 -6.61
C SER A 233 -0.89 -9.51 -6.07
N PHE A 234 0.12 -9.31 -6.91
CA PHE A 234 1.38 -8.67 -6.53
C PHE A 234 1.34 -7.14 -6.61
N SER A 235 0.30 -6.56 -7.20
CA SER A 235 0.03 -5.12 -7.13
C SER A 235 -0.70 -4.83 -5.82
N ASP A 236 -0.25 -3.83 -5.03
CA ASP A 236 -1.11 -3.25 -3.99
C ASP A 236 -2.26 -2.46 -4.64
N GLY A 237 -3.28 -2.12 -3.86
CA GLY A 237 -4.61 -1.67 -4.24
C GLY A 237 -5.27 -0.71 -3.24
N PHE A 238 -4.66 0.47 -3.07
CA PHE A 238 -5.39 1.74 -2.99
C PHE A 238 -4.54 2.83 -3.66
N GLY A 239 -4.85 3.10 -4.92
CA GLY A 239 -4.06 3.98 -5.79
C GLY A 239 -3.30 3.25 -6.90
N SER A 240 -3.06 1.94 -6.76
CA SER A 240 -2.60 1.09 -7.85
C SER A 240 -3.81 0.32 -8.44
N PRO A 241 -4.08 0.45 -9.75
CA PRO A 241 -5.26 -0.10 -10.41
C PRO A 241 -5.23 -1.63 -10.60
N GLY A 242 -4.18 -2.32 -10.13
CA GLY A 242 -3.97 -3.74 -10.41
C GLY A 242 -3.84 -4.04 -11.91
N ILE A 243 -3.27 -3.07 -12.66
CA ILE A 243 -3.07 -3.19 -14.12
C ILE A 243 -2.12 -4.34 -14.39
N CYS A 244 -0.97 -4.38 -13.71
CA CYS A 244 0.03 -5.44 -13.92
C CYS A 244 -0.54 -6.82 -13.58
N ASP A 245 -1.25 -6.97 -12.46
CA ASP A 245 -1.90 -8.23 -12.11
C ASP A 245 -2.93 -8.69 -13.15
N THR A 246 -3.66 -7.76 -13.76
CA THR A 246 -4.61 -8.06 -14.84
C THR A 246 -3.88 -8.46 -16.11
N PHE A 247 -2.87 -7.68 -16.53
CA PHE A 247 -2.10 -7.89 -17.74
C PHE A 247 -1.33 -9.22 -17.72
N PHE A 248 -0.71 -9.55 -16.60
CA PHE A 248 0.06 -10.78 -16.42
C PHE A 248 -0.76 -11.95 -15.85
N ALA A 249 -2.07 -11.79 -15.72
CA ALA A 249 -3.00 -12.80 -15.21
C ALA A 249 -2.61 -13.39 -13.84
N THR A 250 -2.10 -12.56 -12.93
CA THR A 250 -1.70 -12.95 -11.56
C THR A 250 -2.72 -12.59 -10.49
N ARG A 251 -3.86 -11.98 -10.85
CA ARG A 251 -4.96 -11.71 -9.90
C ARG A 251 -5.41 -12.97 -9.16
N TRP A 252 -5.77 -12.80 -7.89
CA TRP A 252 -6.26 -13.87 -7.02
C TRP A 252 -7.46 -14.66 -7.59
N ASP A 253 -8.33 -14.03 -8.38
CA ASP A 253 -9.52 -14.65 -8.94
C ASP A 253 -9.28 -15.34 -10.29
N LEU A 254 -8.19 -14.97 -10.99
CA LEU A 254 -7.74 -15.65 -12.21
C LEU A 254 -6.91 -16.89 -11.89
N VAL A 255 -6.09 -16.79 -10.85
CA VAL A 255 -5.28 -17.90 -10.34
C VAL A 255 -6.13 -18.63 -9.30
N GLY A 256 -6.90 -19.65 -9.70
CA GLY A 256 -7.73 -20.45 -8.78
C GLY A 256 -6.95 -21.01 -7.59
N ASP A 257 -7.61 -21.63 -6.60
CA ASP A 257 -7.03 -22.09 -5.31
C ASP A 257 -5.95 -23.23 -5.39
N ARG A 258 -5.29 -23.40 -6.53
CA ARG A 258 -4.18 -24.34 -6.75
C ARG A 258 -2.95 -23.90 -5.95
N GLY A 259 -2.96 -24.19 -4.65
CA GLY A 259 -1.88 -23.87 -3.73
C GLY A 259 -2.02 -24.46 -2.33
N GLN A 260 -3.20 -24.96 -1.95
CA GLN A 260 -3.26 -25.81 -0.76
C GLN A 260 -2.61 -27.16 -1.06
N PRO A 261 -1.66 -27.65 -0.24
CA PRO A 261 -1.49 -29.09 -0.10
C PRO A 261 -2.89 -29.62 0.21
N LYS A 262 -3.40 -30.57 -0.58
CA LYS A 262 -4.55 -31.36 -0.16
C LYS A 262 -4.23 -31.80 1.28
N GLN A 263 -5.01 -31.34 2.27
CA GLN A 263 -5.08 -32.07 3.51
C GLN A 263 -5.38 -33.51 3.09
N ASN A 264 -4.46 -34.43 3.37
CA ASN A 264 -4.65 -35.83 3.10
C ASN A 264 -5.97 -36.25 3.75
N SER A 265 -7.02 -36.32 2.94
CA SER A 265 -8.32 -36.91 3.29
C SER A 265 -8.20 -38.43 3.36
N GLY A 266 -7.16 -38.92 4.04
CA GLY A 266 -6.70 -40.31 3.99
C GLY A 266 -6.11 -40.83 5.30
N GLN A 267 -6.30 -40.13 6.42
CA GLN A 267 -5.86 -40.63 7.74
C GLN A 267 -6.91 -40.52 8.87
N ALA A 268 -8.17 -40.25 8.55
CA ALA A 268 -9.27 -40.29 9.53
C ALA A 268 -10.14 -41.56 9.44
N GLN A 269 -9.74 -42.59 8.69
CA GLN A 269 -10.48 -43.85 8.56
C GLN A 269 -9.78 -45.09 9.14
N ASN A 270 -8.59 -44.97 9.72
CA ASN A 270 -7.87 -46.13 10.30
C ASN A 270 -7.72 -46.11 11.84
N GLU A 271 -8.38 -45.20 12.55
CA GLU A 271 -8.44 -45.25 14.03
C GLU A 271 -9.78 -45.78 14.58
N ALA A 272 -10.63 -46.35 13.71
CA ALA A 272 -11.86 -47.05 14.12
C ALA A 272 -11.73 -48.59 14.06
N ALA A 273 -10.52 -49.12 13.88
CA ALA A 273 -10.28 -50.56 13.92
C ALA A 273 -8.86 -50.84 14.44
N HIS A 274 -8.67 -50.70 15.75
CA HIS A 274 -7.84 -51.57 16.58
C HIS A 274 -8.09 -51.30 18.06
#